data_AF-A0A3N2BCL3-F1
#
_entry.id   AF-A0A3N2BCL3-F1
#
_cell.length_a   1.000
_cell.length_b   1.000
_cell.length_c   1.000
_cell.angle_alpha   90.00
_cell.angle_beta   90.00
_cell.angle_gamma   90.00
#
_symmetry.space_group_name_H-M   'P 1'
#
loop_
_entity.id
_entity.type
_entity.pdbx_description
1 polymer ?
#
loop_
_entity_poly.entity_id
_entity_poly.type
_entity_poly.pdbx_seq_one_letter_code
_entity_poly.pdbx_strand_id
1 'polypeptide(L)'
;MDDADLCSAYGDVLTILENADLALDSGRMDIQEHEGWYALATRVLDRLPATGTSEVSEAIADLQSIAPAVAPGASGDIGGVGSSDWDDAEESLGSACEDLDTPLTISVFSGG
;
A
#
# COMPACT_ATOMS: atom_id res chain seq x y z
N MET A 1 -15.42 -5.13 7.38
CA MET A 1 -14.89 -5.26 6.02
C MET A 1 -14.66 -6.74 5.82
N ASP A 2 -15.14 -7.30 4.72
CA ASP A 2 -14.79 -8.67 4.37
C ASP A 2 -13.46 -8.70 3.59
N ASP A 3 -13.00 -9.89 3.22
CA ASP A 3 -11.70 -10.05 2.56
C ASP A 3 -11.69 -9.44 1.15
N ALA A 4 -12.80 -9.49 0.41
CA ALA A 4 -12.91 -8.88 -0.91
C ALA A 4 -12.86 -7.34 -0.83
N ASP A 5 -13.53 -6.76 0.17
CA ASP A 5 -13.44 -5.33 0.47
C ASP A 5 -12.00 -4.94 0.90
N LEU A 6 -11.28 -5.81 1.64
CA LEU A 6 -9.86 -5.64 1.99
C LEU A 6 -8.95 -5.62 0.77
N CYS A 7 -9.12 -6.55 -0.16
CA CYS A 7 -8.39 -6.58 -1.42
C CYS A 7 -8.60 -5.27 -2.22
N SER A 8 -9.86 -4.82 -2.30
CA SER A 8 -10.18 -3.57 -2.98
C SER A 8 -9.56 -2.35 -2.29
N ALA A 9 -9.62 -2.29 -0.95
CA ALA A 9 -9.06 -1.20 -0.16
C ALA A 9 -7.53 -1.16 -0.19
N TYR A 10 -6.86 -2.30 -0.29
CA TYR A 10 -5.41 -2.33 -0.52
C TYR A 10 -5.04 -1.84 -1.93
N GLY A 11 -5.91 -2.03 -2.92
CA GLY A 11 -5.77 -1.41 -4.24
C GLY A 11 -5.63 0.12 -4.19
N ASP A 12 -6.24 0.78 -3.21
CA ASP A 12 -6.06 2.23 -2.99
C ASP A 12 -4.63 2.56 -2.50
N VAL A 13 -4.03 1.69 -1.68
CA VAL A 13 -2.63 1.83 -1.24
C VAL A 13 -1.69 1.73 -2.44
N LEU A 14 -1.86 0.70 -3.28
CA LEU A 14 -1.07 0.53 -4.50
C LEU A 14 -1.27 1.69 -5.48
N THR A 15 -2.50 2.17 -5.62
CA THR A 15 -2.82 3.33 -6.44
C THR A 15 -2.06 4.57 -5.99
N ILE A 16 -1.93 4.81 -4.68
CA ILE A 16 -1.16 5.95 -4.17
C ILE A 16 0.33 5.79 -4.50
N LEU A 17 0.90 4.61 -4.23
CA LEU A 17 2.32 4.33 -4.45
C LEU A 17 2.70 4.47 -5.93
N GLU A 18 1.97 3.78 -6.81
CA GLU A 18 2.24 3.78 -8.25
C GLU A 18 2.11 5.19 -8.86
N ASN A 19 1.09 5.96 -8.47
CA ASN A 19 0.94 7.32 -8.98
C ASN A 19 2.02 8.27 -8.45
N ALA A 20 2.51 8.08 -7.23
CA ALA A 20 3.63 8.84 -6.69
C ALA A 20 4.91 8.57 -7.49
N ASP A 21 5.21 7.29 -7.75
CA ASP A 21 6.38 6.89 -8.55
C ASP A 21 6.31 7.43 -9.97
N LEU A 22 5.18 7.25 -10.65
CA LEU A 22 4.97 7.77 -12.00
C LEU A 22 5.04 9.31 -12.04
N ALA A 23 4.55 10.00 -11.02
CA ALA A 23 4.62 11.46 -10.95
C ALA A 23 6.06 11.96 -10.74
N LEU A 24 6.85 11.27 -9.91
CA LEU A 24 8.27 11.57 -9.71
C LEU A 24 9.07 11.31 -10.99
N ASP A 25 8.89 10.13 -11.62
CA ASP A 25 9.59 9.76 -12.86
C ASP A 25 9.26 10.69 -14.03
N SER A 26 8.01 11.14 -14.12
CA SER A 26 7.58 12.12 -15.13
C SER A 26 7.94 13.58 -14.80
N GLY A 27 8.59 13.84 -13.67
CA GLY A 27 9.01 15.18 -13.25
C GLY A 27 7.86 16.11 -12.86
N ARG A 28 6.68 15.55 -12.52
CA ARG A 28 5.49 16.29 -12.05
C ARG A 28 5.50 16.52 -10.53
N MET A 29 6.33 15.77 -9.81
CA MET A 29 6.43 15.72 -8.36
C MET A 29 7.91 15.80 -7.97
N ASP A 30 8.23 16.50 -6.87
CA ASP A 30 9.58 16.46 -6.30
C ASP A 30 9.71 15.34 -5.26
N ILE A 31 10.95 15.09 -4.81
CA ILE A 31 11.23 14.00 -3.86
C ILE A 31 10.50 14.21 -2.52
N GLN A 32 10.37 15.44 -2.05
CA GLN A 32 9.70 15.72 -0.77
C GLN A 32 8.20 15.43 -0.88
N GLU A 33 7.58 15.80 -1.99
CA GLU A 33 6.18 15.49 -2.26
C GLU A 33 5.97 13.97 -2.39
N HIS A 34 6.85 13.27 -3.10
CA HIS A 34 6.84 11.79 -3.22
C HIS A 34 6.90 11.10 -1.86
N GLU A 35 7.83 11.51 -1.00
CA GLU A 35 7.93 11.04 0.38
C GLU A 35 6.63 11.32 1.16
N GLY A 36 5.98 12.46 0.94
CA GLY A 36 4.68 12.78 1.54
C GLY A 36 3.57 11.80 1.14
N TRP A 37 3.55 11.39 -0.13
CA TRP A 37 2.60 10.41 -0.66
C TRP A 37 2.86 9.00 -0.14
N TYR A 38 4.12 8.58 -0.04
CA TYR A 38 4.50 7.31 0.58
C TYR A 38 4.09 7.26 2.06
N ALA A 39 4.32 8.35 2.80
CA ALA A 39 3.85 8.47 4.17
C ALA A 39 2.31 8.43 4.25
N LEU A 40 1.58 8.92 3.24
CA LEU A 40 0.13 8.78 3.17
C LEU A 40 -0.31 7.34 2.93
N ALA A 41 0.35 6.62 2.02
CA ALA A 41 0.07 5.22 1.72
C ALA A 41 0.18 4.33 2.97
N THR A 42 1.26 4.47 3.77
CA THR A 42 1.42 3.72 5.03
C THR A 42 0.30 4.00 6.03
N ARG A 43 -0.19 5.24 6.11
CA ARG A 43 -1.36 5.58 6.96
C ARG A 43 -2.67 5.03 6.40
N VAL A 44 -2.82 4.87 5.10
CA VAL A 44 -4.01 4.24 4.50
C VAL A 44 -3.98 2.75 4.80
N LEU A 45 -2.83 2.10 4.60
CA LEU A 45 -2.60 0.70 4.95
C LEU A 45 -2.91 0.42 6.43
N ASP A 46 -2.43 1.24 7.36
CA ASP A 46 -2.66 1.08 8.81
C ASP A 46 -4.14 1.17 9.23
N ARG A 47 -5.00 1.78 8.41
CA ARG A 47 -6.44 1.83 8.67
C ARG A 47 -7.18 0.57 8.24
N LEU A 48 -6.53 -0.30 7.47
CA LEU A 48 -7.13 -1.55 7.03
C LEU A 48 -7.23 -2.51 8.23
N PRO A 49 -8.41 -3.11 8.48
CA PRO A 49 -8.59 -4.03 9.60
C PRO A 49 -7.82 -5.33 9.38
N ALA A 50 -6.71 -5.51 10.10
CA ALA A 50 -5.85 -6.69 10.05
C ALA A 50 -6.11 -7.71 11.18
N THR A 51 -7.26 -7.61 11.87
CA THR A 51 -7.56 -8.42 13.07
C THR A 51 -8.22 -9.77 12.77
N GLY A 52 -8.34 -10.14 11.50
CA GLY A 52 -8.91 -11.41 11.06
C GLY A 52 -7.94 -12.58 11.14
N THR A 53 -8.39 -13.75 10.72
CA THR A 53 -7.58 -14.98 10.58
C THR A 53 -7.62 -15.50 9.14
N SER A 54 -7.99 -14.65 8.18
CA SER A 54 -7.93 -14.96 6.76
C SER A 54 -6.53 -14.67 6.25
N GLU A 55 -6.13 -15.35 5.16
CA GLU A 55 -4.84 -15.09 4.50
C GLU A 55 -4.71 -13.62 4.08
N VAL A 56 -5.82 -13.00 3.65
CA VAL A 56 -5.87 -11.56 3.36
C VAL A 56 -5.57 -10.72 4.61
N SER A 57 -6.23 -11.01 5.75
CA SER A 57 -5.99 -10.25 6.99
C SER A 57 -4.56 -10.43 7.52
N GLU A 58 -4.01 -11.63 7.39
CA GLU A 58 -2.64 -11.96 7.80
C GLU A 58 -1.62 -11.22 6.94
N ALA A 59 -1.77 -11.24 5.61
CA ALA A 59 -0.89 -10.51 4.70
C ALA A 59 -0.96 -8.97 4.91
N ILE A 60 -2.15 -8.43 5.19
CA ILE A 60 -2.29 -7.01 5.57
C ILE A 60 -1.56 -6.70 6.88
N ALA A 61 -1.63 -7.59 7.87
CA ALA A 61 -0.89 -7.41 9.13
C ALA A 61 0.63 -7.42 8.91
N ASP A 62 1.12 -8.30 8.02
CA ASP A 62 2.53 -8.37 7.67
C ASP A 62 3.00 -7.09 6.98
N LEU A 63 2.24 -6.59 5.99
CA LEU A 63 2.51 -5.33 5.31
C LEU A 63 2.54 -4.13 6.29
N GLN A 64 1.60 -4.08 7.24
CA GLN A 64 1.58 -3.06 8.31
C GLN A 64 2.79 -3.15 9.23
N SER A 65 3.31 -4.35 9.48
CA SER A 65 4.50 -4.59 10.30
C SER A 65 5.78 -4.18 9.57
N ILE A 66 5.86 -4.47 8.26
CA ILE A 66 7.00 -4.14 7.40
C ILE A 66 7.11 -2.62 7.18
N ALA A 67 5.98 -1.96 6.90
CA ALA A 67 5.91 -0.52 6.66
C ALA A 67 4.94 0.18 7.63
N PRO A 68 5.37 0.42 8.89
CA PRO A 68 4.54 1.08 9.89
C PRO A 68 4.10 2.48 9.47
N ALA A 69 2.91 2.89 9.93
CA ALA A 69 2.36 4.21 9.62
C ALA A 69 3.28 5.35 10.05
N VAL A 70 3.62 6.22 9.09
CA VAL A 70 4.34 7.46 9.38
C VAL A 70 3.36 8.55 9.80
N ALA A 71 3.56 9.10 11.01
CA ALA A 71 2.69 10.15 11.56
C ALA A 71 2.66 11.41 10.67
N PRO A 72 1.52 12.12 10.58
CA PRO A 72 1.44 13.37 9.81
C PRO A 72 2.48 14.40 10.27
N GLY A 73 3.21 14.98 9.32
CA GLY A 73 4.25 15.97 9.59
C GLY A 73 5.55 15.41 10.18
N ALA A 74 5.68 14.09 10.32
CA ALA A 74 6.95 13.46 10.65
C ALA A 74 7.88 13.49 9.43
N SER A 75 9.16 13.76 9.69
CA SER A 75 10.26 13.60 8.73
C SER A 75 11.05 12.36 9.12
N GLY A 76 11.33 11.45 8.18
CA GLY A 76 12.09 10.24 8.47
C GLY A 76 11.93 9.18 7.39
N ASP A 77 12.63 8.07 7.58
CA ASP A 77 12.63 6.92 6.68
C ASP A 77 11.21 6.32 6.57
N ILE A 78 10.66 6.26 5.36
CA ILE A 78 9.32 5.73 5.06
C ILE A 78 9.42 4.21 4.85
N GLY A 79 10.15 3.58 5.77
CA GLY A 79 10.80 2.29 5.56
C GLY A 79 9.85 1.15 5.23
N GLY A 80 10.40 0.17 4.53
CA GLY A 80 9.78 -1.13 4.27
C GLY A 80 9.06 -1.22 2.92
N VAL A 81 8.40 -0.15 2.46
CA VAL A 81 7.70 -0.15 1.16
C VAL A 81 8.69 -0.39 0.02
N GLY A 82 8.42 -1.39 -0.84
CA GLY A 82 9.30 -1.79 -1.94
C GLY A 82 10.59 -2.53 -1.52
N SER A 83 10.66 -2.99 -0.27
CA SER A 83 11.69 -3.94 0.15
C SER A 83 11.33 -5.37 -0.29
N SER A 84 12.28 -6.31 -0.26
CA SER A 84 11.99 -7.71 -0.58
C SER A 84 10.89 -8.30 0.29
N ASP A 85 10.88 -7.95 1.59
CA ASP A 85 9.89 -8.46 2.52
C ASP A 85 8.50 -7.90 2.21
N TRP A 86 8.44 -6.65 1.73
CA TRP A 86 7.19 -6.03 1.25
C TRP A 86 6.70 -6.72 -0.02
N ASP A 87 7.58 -6.94 -0.99
CA ASP A 87 7.24 -7.59 -2.26
C ASP A 87 6.69 -9.01 -2.03
N ASP A 88 7.31 -9.78 -1.13
CA ASP A 88 6.86 -11.13 -0.75
C ASP A 88 5.47 -11.11 -0.07
N ALA A 89 5.22 -10.13 0.79
CA ALA A 89 3.93 -9.97 1.48
C ALA A 89 2.82 -9.47 0.52
N GLU A 90 3.17 -8.57 -0.41
CA GLU A 90 2.28 -8.11 -1.47
C GLU A 90 1.90 -9.24 -2.44
N GLU A 91 2.87 -10.11 -2.82
CA GLU A 91 2.61 -11.30 -3.62
C GLU A 91 1.64 -12.26 -2.90
N SER A 92 1.85 -12.48 -1.60
CA SER A 92 0.98 -13.32 -0.77
C SER A 92 -0.44 -12.77 -0.71
N LEU A 93 -0.59 -11.46 -0.51
CA LEU A 93 -1.89 -10.78 -0.55
C LEU A 93 -2.53 -10.89 -1.94
N GLY A 94 -1.76 -10.69 -3.00
CA GLY A 94 -2.22 -10.82 -4.38
C GLY A 94 -2.83 -12.19 -4.65
N SER A 95 -2.12 -13.26 -4.29
CA SER A 95 -2.62 -14.64 -4.42
C SER A 95 -3.90 -14.87 -3.63
N ALA A 96 -3.97 -14.40 -2.38
CA ALA A 96 -5.17 -14.56 -1.55
C ALA A 96 -6.39 -13.81 -2.14
N CYS A 97 -6.14 -12.64 -2.73
CA CYS A 97 -7.17 -11.83 -3.41
C CYS A 97 -7.64 -12.46 -4.73
N GLU A 98 -6.74 -13.11 -5.48
CA GLU A 98 -7.08 -13.87 -6.69
C GLU A 98 -7.99 -15.07 -6.37
N ASP A 99 -7.72 -15.80 -5.29
CA ASP A 99 -8.57 -16.94 -4.85
C ASP A 99 -10.00 -16.52 -4.48
N LEU A 100 -10.21 -15.23 -4.20
CA LEU A 100 -11.51 -14.60 -3.93
C LEU A 100 -12.16 -13.98 -5.19
N ASP A 101 -11.59 -14.17 -6.39
CA ASP A 101 -12.01 -13.51 -7.64
C ASP A 101 -12.05 -11.97 -7.52
N THR A 102 -11.22 -11.42 -6.64
CA THR A 102 -11.10 -9.97 -6.37
C THR A 102 -9.63 -9.55 -6.48
N PRO A 103 -9.01 -9.67 -7.67
CA PRO A 103 -7.58 -9.38 -7.83
C PRO A 103 -7.25 -7.93 -7.48
N LEU A 104 -6.04 -7.72 -6.94
CA LEU A 104 -5.54 -6.38 -6.63
C LEU A 104 -5.57 -5.52 -7.90
N THR A 105 -6.16 -4.33 -7.77
CA THR A 105 -6.34 -3.41 -8.90
C THR A 105 -5.66 -2.08 -8.59
N ILE A 106 -4.94 -1.56 -9.57
CA ILE A 106 -4.25 -0.26 -9.50
C ILE A 106 -4.92 0.69 -10.49
N SER A 107 -5.27 1.90 -10.04
CA SER A 107 -5.82 2.95 -10.90
C SER A 107 -4.77 4.02 -11.20
N VAL A 108 -4.17 3.95 -12.39
CA VAL A 108 -3.17 4.94 -12.81
C VAL A 108 -3.84 6.18 -13.41
N PHE A 109 -3.38 7.38 -13.02
CA PHE A 109 -3.87 8.64 -13.56
C PHE A 109 -2.78 9.72 -13.66
N SER A 110 -3.10 10.78 -14.41
CA SER A 110 -2.23 11.95 -14.56
C SER A 110 -2.86 13.15 -13.84
N GLY A 111 -2.55 13.34 -12.56
CA GLY A 111 -2.93 14.49 -11.73
C GLY A 111 -2.49 14.29 -10.28
N GLY A 112 -2.39 15.37 -9.49
CA GLY A 112 -2.10 15.35 -8.06
C GLY A 112 -3.12 16.17 -7.29
#